data_AF-K6Y3M7-F1
#
_entry.id   AF-K6Y3M7-F1
#
_cell.length_a   1.000
_cell.length_b   1.000
_cell.length_c   1.000
_cell.angle_alpha   90.00
_cell.angle_beta   90.00
_cell.angle_gamma   90.00
#
_symmetry.space_group_name_H-M   'P 1'
#
loop_
_entity.id
_entity.type
_entity.pdbx_description
1 polymer ?
#
loop_
_entity_poly.entity_id
_entity_poly.type
_entity_poly.pdbx_seq_one_letter_code
_entity_poly.pdbx_strand_id
1 'polypeptide(L)'
;MVDSNGNNQYDDADGLAIVDNDGSGFDLILPARPGFIDLSEAWRDDNENRVKDGNEIFLDFDSSGSFNAQNGLFDGPQCTGSSCGNTSTHVRRAQVIVTSSSSALIAVSNNGIELVNNQSAGSSTPVLSIARGDSALFQYRYSDTQNQPIASSSTIAVTSTVGALDGTVADLMLQSNQNSGRTGVFTLTNNLSAADTAINTTVTVSITSPSGVVSSLSFIVTLQ
;
A
#
# COMPACT_ATOMS: atom_id res chain seq x y z
N MET A 1 21.98 -20.40 -13.20
CA MET A 1 22.81 -21.44 -13.83
C MET A 1 23.72 -22.02 -12.78
N VAL A 2 23.88 -23.34 -12.78
CA VAL A 2 24.87 -24.05 -11.95
C VAL A 2 25.85 -24.72 -12.91
N ASP A 3 27.06 -24.18 -13.01
CA ASP A 3 28.19 -24.87 -13.67
C ASP A 3 28.61 -26.04 -12.76
N SER A 4 28.36 -27.25 -13.23
CA SER A 4 28.55 -28.48 -12.46
C SER A 4 29.89 -29.15 -12.73
N ASN A 5 30.57 -28.77 -13.81
CA ASN A 5 31.83 -29.39 -14.23
C ASN A 5 33.06 -28.45 -14.11
N GLY A 6 32.83 -27.17 -13.80
CA GLY A 6 33.84 -26.16 -13.49
C GLY A 6 34.54 -25.55 -14.72
N ASN A 7 33.92 -25.61 -15.90
CA ASN A 7 34.53 -25.13 -17.15
C ASN A 7 34.16 -23.68 -17.51
N ASN A 8 33.37 -22.99 -16.68
CA ASN A 8 32.85 -21.63 -16.89
C ASN A 8 32.02 -21.48 -18.18
N GLN A 9 31.35 -22.54 -18.62
CA GLN A 9 30.41 -22.55 -19.74
C GLN A 9 29.16 -23.31 -19.33
N TYR A 10 28.04 -23.08 -20.02
CA TYR A 10 26.91 -23.99 -19.96
C TYR A 10 27.04 -25.04 -21.07
N ASP A 11 27.02 -26.31 -20.67
CA ASP A 11 27.00 -27.46 -21.57
C ASP A 11 26.08 -28.58 -21.07
N ASP A 12 26.04 -29.69 -21.82
CA ASP A 12 25.14 -30.82 -21.53
C ASP A 12 25.44 -31.55 -20.21
N ALA A 13 26.60 -31.30 -19.58
CA ALA A 13 26.95 -31.87 -18.28
C ALA A 13 26.45 -31.03 -17.10
N ASP A 14 25.96 -29.81 -17.33
CA ASP A 14 25.50 -28.89 -16.27
C ASP A 14 24.06 -29.14 -15.81
N GLY A 15 23.31 -29.95 -16.55
CA GLY A 15 21.93 -30.31 -16.24
C GLY A 15 20.94 -29.81 -17.29
N LEU A 16 19.64 -29.95 -17.00
CA LEU A 16 18.58 -29.53 -17.90
C LEU A 16 17.90 -28.25 -17.40
N ALA A 17 17.06 -27.66 -18.26
CA ALA A 17 16.15 -26.60 -17.88
C ALA A 17 15.32 -26.94 -16.62
N ILE A 18 15.16 -25.94 -15.76
CA ILE A 18 14.28 -25.92 -14.61
C ILE A 18 13.19 -24.91 -14.95
N VAL A 19 12.09 -25.42 -15.50
CA VAL A 19 10.96 -24.60 -15.95
C VAL A 19 10.33 -23.89 -14.76
N ASP A 20 10.22 -22.57 -14.84
CA ASP A 20 9.51 -21.75 -13.87
C ASP A 20 8.73 -20.64 -14.59
N ASN A 21 7.55 -20.30 -14.07
CA ASN A 21 6.63 -19.35 -14.69
C ASN A 21 6.64 -17.97 -14.06
N ASP A 22 7.57 -17.66 -13.15
CA ASP A 22 7.76 -16.31 -12.63
C ASP A 22 8.46 -15.39 -13.64
N GLY A 23 7.78 -15.16 -14.77
CA GLY A 23 8.23 -14.17 -15.73
C GLY A 23 8.04 -12.72 -15.26
N SER A 24 7.31 -12.51 -14.15
CA SER A 24 7.06 -11.19 -13.56
C SER A 24 8.31 -10.61 -12.88
N GLY A 25 9.18 -11.50 -12.36
CA GLY A 25 10.37 -11.13 -11.61
C GLY A 25 10.09 -10.73 -10.16
N PHE A 26 8.92 -11.07 -9.61
CA PHE A 26 8.59 -10.83 -8.20
C PHE A 26 9.27 -11.83 -7.26
N ASP A 27 9.45 -13.05 -7.70
CA ASP A 27 10.09 -14.11 -6.94
C ASP A 27 11.54 -14.31 -7.40
N LEU A 28 12.36 -14.84 -6.49
CA LEU A 28 13.71 -15.27 -6.79
C LEU A 28 13.76 -16.78 -6.65
N ILE A 29 13.77 -17.49 -7.79
CA ILE A 29 13.91 -18.93 -7.78
C ILE A 29 15.40 -19.31 -7.79
N LEU A 30 15.78 -20.09 -6.78
CA LEU A 30 17.08 -20.75 -6.74
C LEU A 30 16.99 -22.11 -7.43
N PRO A 31 18.01 -22.52 -8.21
CA PRO A 31 18.02 -23.83 -8.86
C PRO A 31 18.04 -24.94 -7.80
N ALA A 32 16.99 -25.78 -7.81
CA ALA A 32 16.86 -26.91 -6.91
C ALA A 32 17.77 -28.11 -7.27
N ARG A 33 18.37 -28.07 -8.46
CA ARG A 33 19.26 -29.11 -9.03
C ARG A 33 20.23 -28.46 -10.02
N PRO A 34 21.29 -29.18 -10.46
CA PRO A 34 22.11 -28.77 -11.61
C PRO A 34 21.25 -28.37 -12.82
N GLY A 35 21.61 -27.26 -13.46
CA GLY A 35 20.97 -26.73 -14.65
C GLY A 35 20.81 -25.21 -14.62
N PHE A 36 19.78 -24.73 -15.32
CA PHE A 36 19.43 -23.31 -15.36
C PHE A 36 17.94 -23.12 -15.13
N ILE A 37 17.56 -21.98 -14.54
CA ILE A 37 16.15 -21.60 -14.44
C ILE A 37 15.74 -21.11 -15.82
N ASP A 38 14.74 -21.78 -16.39
CA ASP A 38 14.15 -21.43 -17.66
C ASP A 38 12.85 -20.70 -17.39
N LEU A 39 12.77 -19.46 -17.86
CA LEU A 39 11.68 -18.56 -17.57
C LEU A 39 11.02 -18.13 -18.88
N SER A 40 9.73 -17.84 -18.82
CA SER A 40 9.03 -17.19 -19.94
C SER A 40 9.64 -15.82 -20.24
N GLU A 41 9.16 -15.18 -21.31
CA GLU A 41 9.45 -13.76 -21.55
C GLU A 41 9.15 -12.88 -20.34
N ALA A 42 9.82 -11.73 -20.27
CA ALA A 42 9.59 -10.75 -19.21
C ALA A 42 8.26 -10.06 -19.40
N TRP A 43 7.44 -10.04 -18.35
CA TRP A 43 6.16 -9.37 -18.35
C TRP A 43 5.98 -8.57 -17.08
N ARG A 44 5.15 -7.53 -17.16
CA ARG A 44 4.76 -6.73 -16.02
C ARG A 44 3.50 -7.31 -15.40
N ASP A 45 3.59 -7.68 -14.13
CA ASP A 45 2.44 -8.05 -13.30
C ASP A 45 1.84 -6.79 -12.68
N ASP A 46 0.89 -6.19 -13.40
CA ASP A 46 0.36 -4.86 -13.11
C ASP A 46 -0.70 -4.85 -12.01
N ASN A 47 -1.30 -6.01 -11.72
CA ASN A 47 -2.26 -6.19 -10.64
C ASN A 47 -1.68 -7.01 -9.47
N GLU A 48 -0.39 -7.34 -9.52
CA GLU A 48 0.38 -8.03 -8.48
C GLU A 48 -0.21 -9.41 -8.12
N ASN A 49 -0.80 -10.11 -9.11
CA ASN A 49 -1.51 -11.39 -8.90
C ASN A 49 -0.64 -12.63 -9.21
N ARG A 50 0.60 -12.45 -9.69
CA ARG A 50 1.55 -13.49 -10.13
C ARG A 50 1.09 -14.33 -11.33
N VAL A 51 0.23 -13.80 -12.18
CA VAL A 51 -0.29 -14.46 -13.37
C VAL A 51 -0.27 -13.50 -14.55
N LYS A 52 0.34 -13.91 -15.66
CA LYS A 52 0.36 -13.12 -16.88
C LYS A 52 -1.05 -12.97 -17.45
N ASP A 53 -1.58 -11.76 -17.41
CA ASP A 53 -2.88 -11.40 -17.95
C ASP A 53 -2.79 -10.95 -19.43
N GLY A 54 -3.94 -10.95 -20.11
CA GLY A 54 -4.00 -10.62 -21.54
C GLY A 54 -3.63 -9.17 -21.88
N ASN A 55 -3.84 -8.26 -20.93
CA ASN A 55 -3.60 -6.81 -21.06
C ASN A 55 -2.21 -6.38 -20.57
N GLU A 56 -1.40 -7.30 -20.07
CA GLU A 56 -0.08 -6.99 -19.53
C GLU A 56 0.99 -6.92 -20.61
N ILE A 57 1.88 -5.95 -20.44
CA ILE A 57 3.00 -5.71 -21.34
C ILE A 57 4.06 -6.77 -21.08
N PHE A 58 4.56 -7.37 -22.16
CA PHE A 58 5.72 -8.24 -22.15
C PHE A 58 6.83 -7.69 -23.05
N LEU A 59 8.05 -8.10 -22.78
CA LEU A 59 9.22 -7.83 -23.61
C LEU A 59 9.36 -9.01 -24.59
N ASP A 60 9.01 -8.74 -25.84
CA ASP A 60 9.10 -9.67 -26.95
C ASP A 60 10.57 -9.75 -27.42
N PHE A 61 11.26 -10.83 -27.05
CA PHE A 61 12.69 -10.97 -27.35
C PHE A 61 12.95 -11.68 -28.68
N ASP A 62 11.99 -12.47 -29.17
CA ASP A 62 12.09 -13.18 -30.43
C ASP A 62 11.36 -12.49 -31.59
N SER A 63 10.74 -11.33 -31.32
CA SER A 63 9.96 -10.54 -32.28
C SER A 63 8.77 -11.32 -32.88
N SER A 64 8.23 -12.29 -32.15
CA SER A 64 7.07 -13.07 -32.60
C SER A 64 5.75 -12.30 -32.51
N GLY A 65 5.72 -11.19 -31.79
CA GLY A 65 4.52 -10.41 -31.50
C GLY A 65 3.56 -11.10 -30.52
N SER A 66 3.98 -12.19 -29.89
CA SER A 66 3.19 -12.98 -28.94
C SER A 66 4.01 -13.28 -27.69
N PHE A 67 3.33 -13.48 -26.56
CA PHE A 67 3.99 -13.86 -25.32
C PHE A 67 4.42 -15.32 -25.38
N ASN A 68 5.71 -15.56 -25.18
CA ASN A 68 6.29 -16.90 -25.26
C ASN A 68 6.58 -17.49 -23.88
N ALA A 69 6.17 -18.75 -23.71
CA ALA A 69 6.54 -19.55 -22.56
C ALA A 69 8.01 -20.02 -22.66
N GLN A 70 8.44 -20.75 -21.65
CA GLN A 70 9.75 -21.40 -21.54
C GLN A 70 10.02 -22.31 -22.75
N ASN A 71 11.27 -22.35 -23.22
CA ASN A 71 11.65 -23.08 -24.45
C ASN A 71 12.60 -24.27 -24.20
N GLY A 72 13.07 -24.46 -22.97
CA GLY A 72 14.01 -25.50 -22.58
C GLY A 72 15.46 -25.21 -22.93
N LEU A 73 15.78 -24.01 -23.43
CA LEU A 73 17.10 -23.61 -23.92
C LEU A 73 17.73 -22.55 -23.03
N PHE A 74 19.05 -22.64 -22.86
CA PHE A 74 19.80 -21.65 -22.11
C PHE A 74 20.07 -20.42 -22.98
N ASP A 75 19.41 -19.31 -22.63
CA ASP A 75 19.62 -18.01 -23.26
C ASP A 75 20.73 -17.22 -22.51
N GLY A 76 21.94 -17.25 -23.06
CA GLY A 76 23.05 -16.48 -22.52
C GLY A 76 24.41 -16.70 -23.19
N PRO A 77 25.40 -15.87 -22.83
CA PRO A 77 26.75 -16.03 -23.32
C PRO A 77 27.36 -17.33 -22.78
N GLN A 78 28.40 -17.82 -23.47
CA GLN A 78 29.19 -18.99 -23.03
C GLN A 78 28.39 -20.30 -22.95
N CYS A 79 27.55 -20.55 -23.96
CA CYS A 79 26.84 -21.82 -24.13
C CYS A 79 27.47 -22.64 -25.26
N THR A 80 27.80 -23.91 -25.00
CA THR A 80 28.40 -24.83 -26.01
C THR A 80 27.75 -26.21 -26.09
N GLY A 81 26.64 -26.44 -25.37
CA GLY A 81 25.85 -27.67 -25.39
C GLY A 81 24.76 -27.74 -26.45
N SER A 82 23.98 -28.83 -26.39
CA SER A 82 22.82 -29.06 -27.24
C SER A 82 21.60 -28.22 -26.86
N SER A 83 21.54 -27.77 -25.60
CA SER A 83 20.44 -26.98 -25.05
C SER A 83 20.74 -25.47 -25.08
N CYS A 84 21.50 -25.00 -26.07
CA CYS A 84 21.80 -23.58 -26.24
C CYS A 84 20.69 -22.85 -27.00
N GLY A 85 20.24 -21.73 -26.44
CA GLY A 85 19.29 -20.81 -27.05
C GLY A 85 19.98 -19.60 -27.65
N ASN A 86 19.38 -18.43 -27.43
CA ASN A 86 19.91 -17.14 -27.82
C ASN A 86 21.15 -16.76 -27.00
N THR A 87 21.99 -15.88 -27.55
CA THR A 87 23.21 -15.42 -26.87
C THR A 87 22.98 -14.23 -25.92
N SER A 88 21.76 -13.68 -25.90
CA SER A 88 21.39 -12.54 -25.05
C SER A 88 20.84 -13.01 -23.71
N THR A 89 21.29 -12.36 -22.63
CA THR A 89 20.75 -12.59 -21.29
C THR A 89 19.92 -11.40 -20.84
N HIS A 90 18.75 -11.69 -20.29
CA HIS A 90 17.87 -10.69 -19.68
C HIS A 90 17.88 -10.84 -18.17
N VAL A 91 18.21 -9.75 -17.48
CA VAL A 91 18.17 -9.68 -16.01
C VAL A 91 16.96 -8.85 -15.61
N ARG A 92 16.08 -9.44 -14.81
CA ARG A 92 14.85 -8.81 -14.33
C ARG A 92 14.67 -8.98 -12.83
N ARG A 93 14.02 -7.99 -12.22
CA ARG A 93 13.48 -8.04 -10.87
C ARG A 93 12.39 -6.98 -10.76
N ALA A 94 11.22 -7.36 -10.27
CA ALA A 94 10.14 -6.45 -9.96
C ALA A 94 10.31 -5.85 -8.56
N GLN A 95 9.87 -4.61 -8.40
CA GLN A 95 9.85 -3.90 -7.12
C GLN A 95 8.58 -3.07 -7.03
N VAL A 96 7.77 -3.32 -6.01
CA VAL A 96 6.61 -2.46 -5.70
C VAL A 96 7.10 -1.20 -5.02
N ILE A 97 6.66 -0.04 -5.54
CA ILE A 97 6.87 1.28 -4.94
C ILE A 97 5.51 1.83 -4.53
N VAL A 98 5.31 2.01 -3.22
CA VAL A 98 4.11 2.65 -2.69
C VAL A 98 4.37 4.14 -2.55
N THR A 99 3.53 4.95 -3.17
CA THR A 99 3.57 6.42 -3.08
C THR A 99 2.32 6.90 -2.35
N SER A 100 2.37 8.15 -1.87
CA SER A 100 1.25 8.77 -1.15
C SER A 100 1.04 10.19 -1.61
N SER A 101 -0.22 10.63 -1.70
CA SER A 101 -0.53 12.04 -1.91
C SER A 101 -0.28 12.88 -0.65
N SER A 102 0.07 14.15 -0.82
CA SER A 102 0.16 15.10 0.30
C SER A 102 -1.20 15.48 0.92
N SER A 103 -2.29 15.29 0.17
CA SER A 103 -3.66 15.45 0.70
C SER A 103 -4.12 14.16 1.35
N ALA A 104 -4.89 14.27 2.44
CA ALA A 104 -5.47 13.14 3.15
C ALA A 104 -6.99 13.18 3.08
N LEU A 105 -7.59 12.02 2.84
CA LEU A 105 -9.01 11.77 3.07
C LEU A 105 -9.20 11.46 4.55
N ILE A 106 -10.21 12.06 5.16
CA ILE A 106 -10.53 11.89 6.59
C ILE A 106 -12.02 11.63 6.72
N ALA A 107 -12.38 10.60 7.49
CA ALA A 107 -13.76 10.30 7.85
C ALA A 107 -13.84 10.00 9.36
N VAL A 108 -14.88 10.48 10.03
CA VAL A 108 -15.14 10.22 11.45
C VAL A 108 -16.44 9.43 11.60
N SER A 109 -16.39 8.42 12.46
CA SER A 109 -17.51 7.53 12.76
C SER A 109 -17.70 7.36 14.26
N ASN A 110 -18.91 6.99 14.65
CA ASN A 110 -19.27 6.58 16.01
C ASN A 110 -20.07 5.27 15.91
N ASN A 111 -19.70 4.26 16.71
CA ASN A 111 -20.31 2.93 16.69
C ASN A 111 -20.42 2.30 15.28
N GLY A 112 -19.40 2.50 14.45
CA GLY A 112 -19.33 1.96 13.08
C GLY A 112 -20.15 2.73 12.03
N ILE A 113 -20.83 3.82 12.40
CA ILE A 113 -21.59 4.67 11.48
C ILE A 113 -20.77 5.92 11.16
N GLU A 114 -20.47 6.15 9.88
CA GLU A 114 -19.82 7.39 9.44
C GLU A 114 -20.73 8.59 9.69
N LEU A 115 -20.21 9.59 10.41
CA LEU A 115 -20.91 10.82 10.74
C LEU A 115 -20.58 11.94 9.75
N VAL A 116 -19.29 12.07 9.41
CA VAL A 116 -18.75 13.13 8.54
C VAL A 116 -17.49 12.67 7.83
N ASN A 117 -17.20 13.29 6.69
CA ASN A 117 -15.91 13.18 6.01
C ASN A 117 -15.53 14.52 5.35
N ASN A 118 -14.25 14.69 4.98
CA ASN A 118 -13.73 15.90 4.37
C ASN A 118 -13.87 15.97 2.84
N GLN A 119 -14.56 15.01 2.23
CA GLN A 119 -14.95 15.07 0.81
C GLN A 119 -16.33 15.73 0.66
N SER A 120 -17.19 15.60 1.67
CA SER A 120 -18.32 16.49 1.94
C SER A 120 -17.84 17.71 2.76
N ALA A 121 -18.58 18.83 2.74
CA ALA A 121 -18.19 20.09 3.42
C ALA A 121 -18.18 20.03 4.98
N GLY A 122 -17.94 18.87 5.59
CA GLY A 122 -18.11 18.62 7.03
C GLY A 122 -19.58 18.62 7.44
N SER A 123 -19.85 18.90 8.72
CA SER A 123 -21.21 19.11 9.23
C SER A 123 -21.37 20.49 9.85
N SER A 124 -22.37 21.25 9.37
CA SER A 124 -22.77 22.55 9.93
C SER A 124 -23.78 22.43 11.07
N THR A 125 -24.31 21.23 11.31
CA THR A 125 -25.23 20.91 12.40
C THR A 125 -24.61 19.86 13.34
N PRO A 126 -25.03 19.78 14.61
CA PRO A 126 -24.55 18.73 15.50
C PRO A 126 -24.83 17.32 14.94
N VAL A 127 -23.81 16.46 14.95
CA VAL A 127 -23.92 15.06 14.47
C VAL A 127 -24.18 14.08 15.61
N LEU A 128 -23.94 14.51 16.84
CA LEU A 128 -24.14 13.74 18.05
C LEU A 128 -24.41 14.69 19.23
N SER A 129 -25.08 14.18 20.26
CA SER A 129 -25.19 14.85 21.56
C SER A 129 -24.67 13.95 22.67
N ILE A 130 -23.91 14.50 23.61
CA ILE A 130 -23.32 13.80 24.75
C ILE A 130 -23.88 14.40 26.03
N ALA A 131 -24.51 13.57 26.88
CA ALA A 131 -25.03 14.03 28.16
C ALA A 131 -23.90 14.34 29.15
N ARG A 132 -24.15 15.17 30.16
CA ARG A 132 -23.15 15.52 31.19
C ARG A 132 -22.61 14.29 31.91
N GLY A 133 -21.29 14.25 32.06
CA GLY A 133 -20.60 13.12 32.68
C GLY A 133 -20.42 11.91 31.76
N ASP A 134 -21.07 11.90 30.59
CA ASP A 134 -20.89 10.85 29.60
C ASP A 134 -19.77 11.20 28.62
N SER A 135 -19.33 10.16 27.90
CA SER A 135 -18.31 10.22 26.87
C SER A 135 -18.80 9.52 25.61
N ALA A 136 -18.36 10.01 24.44
CA ALA A 136 -18.54 9.32 23.18
C ALA A 136 -17.19 8.95 22.57
N LEU A 137 -17.08 7.70 22.12
CA LEU A 137 -15.92 7.18 21.42
C LEU A 137 -16.06 7.42 19.91
N PHE A 138 -15.07 8.05 19.31
CA PHE A 138 -15.00 8.35 17.89
C PHE A 138 -13.85 7.59 17.25
N GLN A 139 -14.10 7.06 16.06
CA GLN A 139 -13.09 6.46 15.22
C GLN A 139 -12.89 7.34 13.99
N TYR A 140 -11.67 7.81 13.78
CA TYR A 140 -11.31 8.56 12.57
C TYR A 140 -10.44 7.70 11.66
N ARG A 141 -10.90 7.51 10.42
CA ARG A 141 -10.16 6.85 9.34
C ARG A 141 -9.47 7.91 8.50
N TYR A 142 -8.22 7.65 8.13
CA TYR A 142 -7.47 8.51 7.25
C TYR A 142 -6.67 7.72 6.22
N SER A 143 -6.53 8.27 5.02
CA SER A 143 -5.76 7.70 3.92
C SER A 143 -5.30 8.82 2.99
N ASP A 144 -4.43 8.49 2.04
CA ASP A 144 -4.20 9.34 0.89
C ASP A 144 -5.43 9.34 -0.06
N THR A 145 -5.34 10.02 -1.20
CA THR A 145 -6.45 10.12 -2.17
C THR A 145 -6.73 8.84 -2.95
N GLN A 146 -5.88 7.82 -2.84
CA GLN A 146 -6.02 6.49 -3.46
C GLN A 146 -6.25 5.39 -2.40
N ASN A 147 -6.69 5.77 -1.20
CA ASN A 147 -6.91 4.87 -0.07
C ASN A 147 -5.65 4.14 0.43
N GLN A 148 -4.47 4.67 0.11
CA GLN A 148 -3.17 4.22 0.58
C GLN A 148 -2.80 4.87 1.92
N PRO A 149 -1.73 4.41 2.58
CA PRO A 149 -1.13 5.14 3.69
C PRO A 149 -0.82 6.60 3.31
N ILE A 150 -1.11 7.55 4.20
CA ILE A 150 -0.62 8.93 4.04
C ILE A 150 0.90 8.97 4.12
N ALA A 151 1.51 10.07 3.66
CA ALA A 151 2.95 10.26 3.71
C ALA A 151 3.51 10.04 5.12
N SER A 152 4.60 9.27 5.22
CA SER A 152 5.31 9.07 6.48
C SER A 152 5.74 10.43 7.06
N SER A 153 5.74 10.53 8.38
CA SER A 153 5.99 11.77 9.13
C SER A 153 4.90 12.83 9.00
N SER A 154 3.74 12.51 8.42
CA SER A 154 2.56 13.38 8.54
C SER A 154 2.15 13.46 10.02
N THR A 155 1.85 14.66 10.51
CA THR A 155 1.36 14.86 11.87
C THR A 155 -0.16 14.85 11.89
N ILE A 156 -0.72 14.18 12.88
CA ILE A 156 -2.16 14.04 13.10
C ILE A 156 -2.49 14.73 14.42
N ALA A 157 -3.54 15.56 14.42
CA ALA A 157 -4.02 16.24 15.61
C ALA A 157 -5.55 16.25 15.64
N VAL A 158 -6.11 15.96 16.82
CA VAL A 158 -7.53 16.10 17.14
C VAL A 158 -7.68 17.17 18.20
N THR A 159 -8.55 18.15 17.95
CA THR A 159 -8.83 19.25 18.88
C THR A 159 -10.32 19.42 19.08
N SER A 160 -10.72 19.92 20.24
CA SER A 160 -12.09 20.33 20.55
C SER A 160 -12.07 21.75 21.11
N THR A 161 -13.13 22.53 20.85
CA THR A 161 -13.27 23.86 21.46
C THR A 161 -13.70 23.80 22.92
N VAL A 162 -14.45 22.76 23.29
CA VAL A 162 -14.98 22.48 24.63
C VAL A 162 -15.04 20.95 24.79
N GLY A 163 -15.05 20.45 26.02
CA GLY A 163 -15.00 19.01 26.29
C GLY A 163 -13.56 18.50 26.35
N ALA A 164 -13.35 17.45 27.15
CA ALA A 164 -12.05 16.82 27.30
C ALA A 164 -11.87 15.73 26.25
N LEU A 165 -10.71 15.73 25.58
CA LEU A 165 -10.33 14.67 24.64
C LEU A 165 -9.36 13.69 25.31
N ASP A 166 -9.52 12.40 25.02
CA ASP A 166 -8.61 11.32 25.42
C ASP A 166 -8.40 10.33 24.27
N GLY A 167 -7.38 9.47 24.36
CA GLY A 167 -6.98 8.53 23.31
C GLY A 167 -6.01 9.13 22.29
N THR A 168 -6.11 8.72 21.03
CA THR A 168 -5.23 9.16 19.95
C THR A 168 -5.64 10.55 19.44
N VAL A 169 -5.24 11.58 20.19
CA VAL A 169 -5.50 13.00 19.86
C VAL A 169 -4.30 13.68 19.20
N ALA A 170 -3.13 13.03 19.23
CA ALA A 170 -1.94 13.45 18.51
C ALA A 170 -1.16 12.19 18.10
N ASP A 171 -0.72 12.13 16.84
CA ASP A 171 0.05 10.98 16.34
C ASP A 171 0.95 11.39 15.16
N LEU A 172 1.88 10.51 14.79
CA LEU A 172 2.74 10.63 13.63
C LEU A 172 2.54 9.42 12.72
N MET A 173 2.35 9.66 11.44
CA MET A 173 2.34 8.57 10.47
C MET A 173 3.72 7.89 10.40
N LEU A 174 3.78 6.62 10.78
CA LEU A 174 4.99 5.80 10.63
C LEU A 174 5.23 5.40 9.17
N GLN A 175 6.48 5.04 8.85
CA GLN A 175 6.81 4.45 7.54
C GLN A 175 6.09 3.11 7.39
N SER A 176 5.35 2.97 6.29
CA SER A 176 4.60 1.76 6.00
C SER A 176 4.28 1.67 4.52
N ASN A 177 4.36 0.46 3.96
CA ASN A 177 3.91 0.12 2.62
C ASN A 177 2.62 -0.73 2.61
N GLN A 178 2.00 -1.01 3.77
CA GLN A 178 0.74 -1.77 3.79
C GLN A 178 -0.37 -0.94 3.13
N ASN A 179 -0.83 -1.40 1.97
CA ASN A 179 -1.88 -0.81 1.12
C ASN A 179 -3.24 -0.79 1.84
N SER A 180 -3.45 0.22 2.69
CA SER A 180 -4.70 0.51 3.37
C SER A 180 -4.60 1.86 4.07
N GLY A 181 -5.73 2.54 4.21
CA GLY A 181 -5.91 3.60 5.19
C GLY A 181 -5.62 3.14 6.62
N ARG A 182 -5.49 4.12 7.51
CA ARG A 182 -5.24 3.94 8.94
C ARG A 182 -6.42 4.47 9.74
N THR A 183 -6.45 4.11 11.01
CA THR A 183 -7.52 4.47 11.93
C THR A 183 -6.91 4.90 13.26
N GLY A 184 -7.40 6.00 13.81
CA GLY A 184 -7.20 6.32 15.22
C GLY A 184 -8.54 6.41 15.95
N VAL A 185 -8.47 6.39 17.27
CA VAL A 185 -9.63 6.41 18.15
C VAL A 185 -9.42 7.47 19.22
N PHE A 186 -10.41 8.32 19.42
CA PHE A 186 -10.41 9.27 20.53
C PHE A 186 -11.77 9.26 21.23
N THR A 187 -11.79 9.73 22.47
CA THR A 187 -12.99 9.91 23.26
C THR A 187 -13.21 11.40 23.52
N LEU A 188 -14.43 11.88 23.33
CA LEU A 188 -14.84 13.21 23.76
C LEU A 188 -15.74 13.07 24.98
N THR A 189 -15.35 13.69 26.09
CA THR A 189 -16.09 13.68 27.36
C THR A 189 -16.76 15.02 27.60
N ASN A 190 -18.06 14.99 27.91
CA ASN A 190 -18.79 16.15 28.35
C ASN A 190 -18.46 16.44 29.83
N ASN A 191 -17.51 17.35 30.04
CA ASN A 191 -17.04 17.78 31.36
C ASN A 191 -17.72 19.06 31.87
N LEU A 192 -18.87 19.44 31.31
CA LEU A 192 -19.66 20.57 31.80
C LEU A 192 -20.21 20.26 33.20
N SER A 193 -20.16 21.24 34.10
CA SER A 193 -20.80 21.17 35.41
C SER A 193 -22.31 21.22 35.27
N ALA A 194 -23.08 20.78 36.27
CA ALA A 194 -24.55 20.81 36.22
C ALA A 194 -25.15 22.22 36.07
N ALA A 195 -24.39 23.29 36.35
CA ALA A 195 -24.83 24.67 36.23
C ALA A 195 -24.59 25.27 34.84
N ASP A 196 -23.74 24.66 34.01
CA ASP A 196 -23.38 25.21 32.71
C ASP A 196 -24.53 25.09 31.71
N THR A 197 -24.63 26.01 30.76
CA THR A 197 -25.56 25.87 29.63
C THR A 197 -25.05 24.86 28.63
N ALA A 198 -25.94 24.07 28.03
CA ALA A 198 -25.58 23.20 26.91
C ALA A 198 -24.89 24.01 25.80
N ILE A 199 -23.83 23.45 25.21
CA ILE A 199 -23.01 24.13 24.21
C ILE A 199 -22.61 23.19 23.08
N ASN A 200 -22.51 23.74 21.88
CA ASN A 200 -21.95 23.04 20.74
C ASN A 200 -20.42 23.18 20.77
N THR A 201 -19.71 22.06 20.75
CA THR A 201 -18.27 22.03 20.51
C THR A 201 -17.97 21.66 19.06
N THR A 202 -16.95 22.31 18.50
CA THR A 202 -16.38 21.91 17.21
C THR A 202 -15.18 21.01 17.48
N VAL A 203 -15.25 19.79 16.98
CA VAL A 203 -14.13 18.86 16.95
C VAL A 203 -13.47 18.94 15.59
N THR A 204 -12.14 19.03 15.57
CA THR A 204 -11.35 19.10 14.33
C THR A 204 -10.28 18.03 14.31
N VAL A 205 -10.27 17.22 13.26
CA VAL A 205 -9.15 16.35 12.91
C VAL A 205 -8.33 17.04 11.83
N SER A 206 -7.04 17.23 12.06
CA SER A 206 -6.11 17.87 11.14
C SER A 206 -4.92 16.95 10.87
N ILE A 207 -4.58 16.80 9.60
CA ILE A 207 -3.43 16.03 9.14
C ILE A 207 -2.54 16.95 8.31
N THR A 208 -1.29 17.12 8.73
CA THR A 208 -0.31 17.93 8.02
C THR A 208 0.76 17.02 7.43
N SER A 209 0.85 16.99 6.09
CA SER A 209 1.88 16.24 5.38
C SER A 209 3.28 16.87 5.55
N PRO A 210 4.37 16.12 5.32
CA PRO A 210 5.73 16.68 5.33
C PRO A 210 5.94 17.83 4.35
N SER A 211 5.16 17.91 3.27
CA SER A 211 5.19 19.03 2.32
C SER A 211 4.41 20.25 2.80
N GLY A 212 3.84 20.22 4.01
CA GLY A 212 3.08 21.31 4.62
C GLY A 212 1.61 21.40 4.17
N VAL A 213 1.12 20.46 3.36
CA VAL A 213 -0.30 20.44 2.98
C VAL A 213 -1.12 19.96 4.17
N VAL A 214 -2.12 20.75 4.54
CA VAL A 214 -3.03 20.48 5.66
C VAL A 214 -4.36 19.99 5.10
N SER A 215 -4.77 18.80 5.52
CA SER A 215 -6.11 18.27 5.29
C SER A 215 -6.86 18.26 6.62
N SER A 216 -8.07 18.84 6.65
CA SER A 216 -8.84 18.97 7.88
C SER A 216 -10.28 18.50 7.72
N LEU A 217 -10.85 18.06 8.84
CA LEU A 217 -12.26 17.72 8.98
C LEU A 217 -12.77 18.31 10.29
N SER A 218 -13.80 19.16 10.21
CA SER A 218 -14.47 19.72 11.38
C SER A 218 -15.93 19.28 11.42
N PHE A 219 -16.41 18.98 12.63
CA PHE A 219 -17.80 18.62 12.89
C PHE A 219 -18.25 19.10 14.27
N ILE A 220 -19.55 19.19 14.46
CA ILE A 220 -20.16 19.75 15.66
C ILE A 220 -20.75 18.63 16.52
N VAL A 221 -20.51 18.69 17.83
CA VAL A 221 -21.12 17.82 18.84
C VAL A 221 -21.79 18.70 19.89
N THR A 222 -23.01 18.36 20.29
CA THR A 222 -23.70 19.05 21.39
C THR A 222 -23.32 18.43 22.72
N LEU A 223 -22.86 19.24 23.67
CA LEU A 223 -22.63 18.86 25.05
C LEU A 223 -23.80 19.41 25.88
N GLN A 224 -24.68 18.53 26.39
CA GLN A 224 -25.94 18.92 27.04
C GLN A 224 -26.13 18.33 28.44
#